data_AF-C4JLC4-F1
#
_entry.id   AF-C4JLC4-F1
#
_cell.length_a   1.000
_cell.length_b   1.000
_cell.length_c   1.000
_cell.angle_alpha   90.00
_cell.angle_beta   90.00
_cell.angle_gamma   90.00
#
_symmetry.space_group_name_H-M   'P 1'
#
loop_
_entity.id
_entity.type
_entity.pdbx_description
1 polymer ?
#
loop_
_entity_poly.entity_id
_entity_poly.type
_entity_poly.pdbx_seq_one_letter_code
_entity_poly.pdbx_strand_id
1 'polypeptide(L)'
;MSTPSPVPREIKGQQAPPALRAKDNGVSSQLARPSPKLRLHLQDITHKSTKIFLDSISDPQAVVESALSDIVEYLYTSPEASRKVHFKPSLPDTRSVTFILRDFSGVAYTTSLDIDSDHKEIHFSLSHIARAASGDPRHEIIGVLTHELVHCYQHTTPPDGSAPYPPSGLVEGIADFVRLKAGLAPPHWSRPRNSTDLPDSWDRGYQHTAFFLEWIEDIWVGIGAVGMGEPSRHPTPRLSG
;
A
#
# COMPACT_ATOMS: atom_id res chain seq x y z
N MET A 1 -25.67 30.97 -14.25
CA MET A 1 -24.86 31.02 -13.02
C MET A 1 -25.66 30.32 -11.94
N SER A 2 -25.25 29.11 -11.53
CA SER A 2 -25.94 28.35 -10.48
C SER A 2 -25.44 28.83 -9.13
N THR A 3 -26.33 29.33 -8.28
CA THR A 3 -26.03 29.65 -6.89
C THR A 3 -25.96 28.35 -6.08
N PRO A 4 -24.98 28.19 -5.17
CA PRO A 4 -24.92 27.03 -4.30
C PRO A 4 -26.15 26.97 -3.38
N SER A 5 -26.63 25.76 -3.10
CA SER A 5 -27.72 25.54 -2.14
C SER A 5 -27.31 26.01 -0.73
N PRO A 6 -28.23 26.64 0.04
CA PRO A 6 -27.91 27.15 1.37
C PRO A 6 -27.60 26.00 2.34
N VAL A 7 -26.53 26.15 3.13
CA VAL A 7 -26.16 25.22 4.20
C VAL A 7 -27.04 25.52 5.44
N PRO A 8 -27.61 24.50 6.12
CA PRO A 8 -28.27 24.68 7.41
C PRO A 8 -27.30 25.28 8.44
N ARG A 9 -27.76 26.29 9.21
CA ARG A 9 -26.92 26.96 10.21
C ARG A 9 -26.54 26.00 11.34
N GLU A 10 -25.25 25.80 11.57
CA GLU A 10 -24.74 25.12 12.76
C GLU A 10 -25.06 25.91 14.02
N ILE A 11 -25.58 25.21 15.05
CA ILE A 11 -25.72 25.74 16.41
C ILE A 11 -24.36 25.62 17.09
N LYS A 12 -23.72 26.77 17.35
CA LYS A 12 -22.42 26.84 18.05
C LYS A 12 -22.56 26.39 19.50
N GLY A 13 -21.88 25.29 19.86
CA GLY A 13 -21.71 24.81 21.22
C GLY A 13 -20.25 24.57 21.59
N GLN A 14 -19.74 25.45 22.46
CA GLN A 14 -18.65 25.30 23.44
C GLN A 14 -17.19 25.05 22.99
N GLN A 15 -16.33 25.95 23.49
CA GLN A 15 -14.87 25.98 23.33
C GLN A 15 -14.19 24.98 24.27
N ALA A 16 -13.16 24.30 23.77
CA ALA A 16 -12.26 23.45 24.56
C ALA A 16 -11.09 24.27 25.17
N PRO A 17 -10.57 23.89 26.35
CA PRO A 17 -9.45 24.57 27.01
C PRO A 17 -8.08 24.25 26.38
N PRO A 18 -7.04 25.06 26.66
CA PRO A 18 -5.74 24.97 25.99
C PRO A 18 -4.89 23.77 26.43
N ALA A 19 -4.13 23.22 25.48
CA ALA A 19 -3.25 22.07 25.65
C ALA A 19 -2.03 22.37 26.53
N LEU A 20 -1.75 21.47 27.47
CA LEU A 20 -0.51 21.43 28.27
C LEU A 20 0.63 20.84 27.42
N ARG A 21 1.77 21.53 27.39
CA ARG A 21 3.03 21.08 26.78
C ARG A 21 3.52 19.79 27.45
N ALA A 22 3.60 18.71 26.67
CA ALA A 22 4.35 17.51 27.05
C ALA A 22 5.84 17.71 26.74
N LYS A 23 6.68 17.27 27.69
CA LYS A 23 8.14 17.32 27.61
C LYS A 23 8.65 16.27 26.63
N ASP A 24 9.64 16.70 25.86
CA ASP A 24 10.42 15.93 24.90
C ASP A 24 11.19 14.80 25.62
N ASN A 25 10.75 13.57 25.43
CA ASN A 25 11.50 12.37 25.80
C ASN A 25 11.87 11.69 24.48
N GLY A 26 13.17 11.53 24.21
CA GLY A 26 13.70 10.98 22.96
C GLY A 26 13.04 9.66 22.58
N VAL A 27 12.19 9.71 21.57
CA VAL A 27 11.61 8.55 20.91
C VAL A 27 12.37 8.33 19.61
N SER A 28 12.75 7.07 19.36
CA SER A 28 13.22 6.58 18.06
C SER A 28 12.36 7.20 16.95
N SER A 29 12.96 7.92 16.00
CA SER A 29 12.24 8.69 14.99
C SER A 29 11.61 7.76 13.96
N GLN A 30 10.48 7.15 14.30
CA GLN A 30 9.62 6.47 13.33
C GLN A 30 9.11 7.51 12.32
N LEU A 31 9.15 7.15 11.04
CA LEU A 31 8.69 8.03 9.97
C LEU A 31 7.20 8.33 10.17
N ALA A 32 6.81 9.60 10.10
CA ALA A 32 5.41 9.96 10.27
C ALA A 32 4.57 9.39 9.11
N ARG A 33 3.39 8.83 9.45
CA ARG A 33 2.42 8.37 8.48
C ARG A 33 2.01 9.51 7.54
N PRO A 34 2.01 9.32 6.21
CA PRO A 34 1.59 10.35 5.28
C PRO A 34 0.09 10.67 5.43
N SER A 35 -0.32 11.89 5.11
CA SER A 35 -1.72 12.33 5.11
C SER A 35 -2.13 12.98 3.78
N PRO A 36 -2.16 12.21 2.68
CA PRO A 36 -2.55 12.76 1.38
C PRO A 36 -4.01 13.23 1.43
N LYS A 37 -4.37 14.17 0.55
CA LYS A 37 -5.78 14.47 0.30
C LYS A 37 -6.43 13.26 -0.38
N LEU A 38 -7.47 12.71 0.23
CA LEU A 38 -8.24 11.60 -0.32
C LEU A 38 -9.48 12.09 -1.07
N ARG A 39 -9.79 11.46 -2.20
CA ARG A 39 -10.99 11.74 -3.00
C ARG A 39 -11.60 10.44 -3.49
N LEU A 40 -12.93 10.42 -3.61
CA LEU A 40 -13.69 9.32 -4.20
C LEU A 40 -14.49 9.87 -5.39
N HIS A 41 -14.38 9.20 -6.53
CA HIS A 41 -15.17 9.44 -7.73
C HIS A 41 -15.91 8.15 -8.08
N LEU A 42 -17.23 8.19 -8.04
CA LEU A 42 -18.10 7.13 -8.51
C LEU A 42 -18.57 7.47 -9.92
N GLN A 43 -18.00 6.81 -10.94
CA GLN A 43 -18.33 7.10 -12.35
C GLN A 43 -19.80 6.77 -12.67
N ASP A 44 -20.34 5.73 -12.03
CA ASP A 44 -21.72 5.30 -12.16
C ASP A 44 -22.27 4.86 -10.79
N ILE A 45 -23.13 5.69 -10.19
CA ILE A 45 -23.80 5.40 -8.91
C ILE A 45 -24.95 4.41 -9.05
N THR A 46 -25.45 4.17 -10.26
CA THR A 46 -26.57 3.24 -10.53
C THR A 46 -26.08 1.80 -10.72
N HIS A 47 -24.79 1.62 -10.98
CA HIS A 47 -24.18 0.31 -11.09
C HIS A 47 -24.23 -0.45 -9.74
N LYS A 48 -24.72 -1.70 -9.75
CA LYS A 48 -24.90 -2.51 -8.53
C LYS A 48 -23.61 -2.67 -7.71
N SER A 49 -22.47 -2.83 -8.38
CA SER A 49 -21.15 -2.93 -7.73
C SER A 49 -20.75 -1.67 -6.97
N THR A 50 -21.22 -0.49 -7.37
CA THR A 50 -20.95 0.75 -6.62
C THR A 50 -21.57 0.66 -5.23
N LYS A 51 -22.79 0.13 -5.13
CA LYS A 51 -23.42 -0.15 -3.83
C LYS A 51 -22.61 -1.17 -3.02
N ILE A 52 -22.17 -2.27 -3.64
CA ILE A 52 -21.36 -3.30 -2.96
C ILE A 52 -20.09 -2.70 -2.36
N PHE A 53 -19.40 -1.82 -3.09
CA PHE A 53 -18.22 -1.13 -2.57
C PHE A 53 -18.54 -0.25 -1.36
N LEU A 54 -19.59 0.58 -1.47
CA LEU A 54 -20.00 1.49 -0.38
C LEU A 54 -20.46 0.71 0.86
N ASP A 55 -21.12 -0.43 0.69
CA ASP A 55 -21.52 -1.30 1.79
C ASP A 55 -20.31 -2.02 2.43
N SER A 56 -19.28 -2.30 1.63
CA SER A 56 -18.08 -3.03 2.09
C SER A 56 -17.11 -2.14 2.88
N ILE A 57 -17.05 -0.85 2.56
CA ILE A 57 -16.17 0.12 3.22
C ILE A 57 -17.01 1.22 3.88
N SER A 58 -17.35 0.99 5.15
CA SER A 58 -18.10 1.95 5.98
C SER A 58 -17.31 3.20 6.34
N ASP A 59 -15.99 3.08 6.46
CA ASP A 59 -15.07 4.18 6.75
C ASP A 59 -13.86 4.09 5.81
N PRO A 60 -13.92 4.77 4.64
CA PRO A 60 -12.83 4.73 3.67
C PRO A 60 -11.58 5.44 4.17
N GLN A 61 -11.70 6.43 5.05
CA GLN A 61 -10.54 7.11 5.62
C GLN A 61 -9.76 6.15 6.53
N ALA A 62 -10.44 5.45 7.44
CA ALA A 62 -9.79 4.50 8.34
C ALA A 62 -9.10 3.35 7.58
N VAL A 63 -9.73 2.85 6.51
CA VAL A 63 -9.11 1.81 5.64
C VAL A 63 -7.82 2.31 5.01
N VAL A 64 -7.84 3.51 4.43
CA VAL A 64 -6.64 4.10 3.81
C VAL A 64 -5.57 4.39 4.87
N GLU A 65 -5.95 4.92 6.03
CA GLU A 65 -5.02 5.18 7.13
C GLU A 65 -4.35 3.91 7.67
N SER A 66 -5.08 2.79 7.74
CA SER A 66 -4.52 1.48 8.08
C SER A 66 -3.49 1.05 7.04
N ALA A 67 -3.86 1.06 5.76
CA ALA A 67 -2.96 0.68 4.67
C ALA A 67 -1.71 1.58 4.60
N LEU A 68 -1.82 2.89 4.84
CA LEU A 68 -0.66 3.79 4.94
C LEU A 68 0.24 3.47 6.13
N SER A 69 -0.34 2.97 7.23
CA SER A 69 0.45 2.53 8.39
C SER A 69 1.21 1.25 8.05
N ASP A 70 0.56 0.29 7.40
CA ASP A 70 1.20 -0.94 6.91
C ASP A 70 2.34 -0.64 5.93
N ILE A 71 2.13 0.30 4.98
CA ILE A 71 3.18 0.74 4.05
C ILE A 71 4.39 1.29 4.79
N VAL A 72 4.18 2.16 5.79
CA VAL A 72 5.28 2.73 6.58
C VAL A 72 6.00 1.66 7.39
N GLU A 73 5.25 0.75 8.01
CA GLU A 73 5.79 -0.35 8.79
C GLU A 73 6.67 -1.27 7.94
N TYR A 74 6.14 -1.79 6.82
CA TYR A 74 6.81 -2.85 6.07
C TYR A 74 7.83 -2.34 5.04
N LEU A 75 7.68 -1.11 4.52
CA LEU A 75 8.57 -0.58 3.47
C LEU A 75 9.52 0.52 3.94
N TYR A 76 9.20 1.20 5.05
CA TYR A 76 9.92 2.41 5.47
C TYR A 76 10.43 2.37 6.91
N THR A 77 10.29 1.24 7.60
CA THR A 77 10.87 1.03 8.93
C THR A 77 12.17 0.22 8.82
N SER A 78 13.22 0.66 9.52
CA SER A 78 14.51 -0.04 9.53
C SER A 78 14.62 -0.97 10.74
N PRO A 79 15.16 -2.20 10.60
CA PRO A 79 15.36 -3.10 11.73
C PRO A 79 16.30 -2.50 12.78
N GLU A 80 16.08 -2.71 14.07
CA GLU A 80 16.94 -2.15 15.13
C GLU A 80 18.43 -2.57 15.02
N ALA A 81 18.69 -3.71 14.37
CA ALA A 81 20.03 -4.24 14.11
C ALA A 81 20.78 -3.53 12.97
N SER A 82 20.11 -2.66 12.20
CA SER A 82 20.65 -1.98 11.01
C SER A 82 21.48 -0.73 11.32
N ARG A 83 21.83 -0.45 12.58
CA ARG A 83 22.61 0.74 13.01
C ARG A 83 23.96 0.96 12.30
N LYS A 84 24.40 0.04 11.43
CA LYS A 84 25.59 0.15 10.57
C LYS A 84 25.29 0.50 9.11
N VAL A 85 24.03 0.54 8.68
CA VAL A 85 23.60 0.88 7.32
C VAL A 85 23.03 2.30 7.33
N HIS A 86 23.62 3.20 6.56
CA HIS A 86 23.20 4.60 6.45
C HIS A 86 22.04 4.77 5.44
N PHE A 87 21.04 3.90 5.49
CA PHE A 87 19.84 4.09 4.68
C PHE A 87 18.81 4.90 5.48
N LYS A 88 18.48 6.09 5.00
CA LYS A 88 17.41 6.91 5.57
C LYS A 88 16.19 6.81 4.65
N PRO A 89 15.20 5.95 4.96
CA PRO A 89 13.99 5.84 4.15
C PRO A 89 13.28 7.19 4.03
N SER A 90 12.78 7.50 2.83
CA SER A 90 11.89 8.63 2.58
C SER A 90 10.68 8.18 1.78
N LEU A 91 9.50 8.62 2.19
CA LEU A 91 8.26 8.38 1.45
C LEU A 91 8.23 9.21 0.16
N PRO A 92 7.59 8.71 -0.92
CA PRO A 92 7.18 9.56 -2.02
C PRO A 92 6.27 10.70 -1.54
N ASP A 93 6.41 11.88 -2.14
CA ASP A 93 5.67 13.11 -1.77
C ASP A 93 4.21 13.11 -2.28
N THR A 94 3.54 11.96 -2.31
CA THR A 94 2.15 11.82 -2.79
C THR A 94 1.22 12.76 -2.02
N ARG A 95 0.78 13.84 -2.69
CA ARG A 95 -0.05 14.92 -2.14
C ARG A 95 -1.53 14.57 -2.17
N SER A 96 -1.98 13.75 -3.12
CA SER A 96 -3.36 13.27 -3.12
C SER A 96 -3.56 11.96 -3.84
N VAL A 97 -4.56 11.20 -3.39
CA VAL A 97 -5.01 9.96 -4.03
C VAL A 97 -6.49 10.08 -4.35
N THR A 98 -6.87 9.81 -5.60
CA THR A 98 -8.27 9.77 -6.04
C THR A 98 -8.65 8.33 -6.39
N PHE A 99 -9.62 7.77 -5.67
CA PHE A 99 -10.20 6.47 -5.96
C PHE A 99 -11.32 6.66 -6.99
N ILE A 100 -11.20 6.01 -8.15
CA ILE A 100 -12.13 6.11 -9.26
C ILE A 100 -12.78 4.75 -9.49
N LEU A 101 -14.06 4.64 -9.15
CA LEU A 101 -14.86 3.44 -9.42
C LEU A 101 -15.50 3.58 -10.79
N ARG A 102 -15.12 2.71 -11.73
CA ARG A 102 -15.67 2.70 -13.09
C ARG A 102 -15.74 1.28 -13.63
N ASP A 103 -16.57 1.07 -14.64
CA ASP A 103 -16.66 -0.24 -15.29
C ASP A 103 -15.54 -0.42 -16.33
N PHE A 104 -14.80 -1.51 -16.20
CA PHE A 104 -13.77 -1.97 -17.13
C PHE A 104 -13.34 -3.40 -16.77
N SER A 105 -12.72 -4.11 -17.72
CA SER A 105 -12.12 -5.43 -17.46
C SER A 105 -10.85 -5.33 -16.61
N GLY A 106 -10.53 -6.37 -15.83
CA GLY A 106 -9.36 -6.36 -14.95
C GLY A 106 -9.76 -6.23 -13.47
N VAL A 107 -8.82 -5.76 -12.63
CA VAL A 107 -8.97 -5.68 -11.16
C VAL A 107 -8.94 -4.21 -10.72
N ALA A 108 -7.76 -3.61 -10.74
CA ALA A 108 -7.54 -2.20 -10.52
C ALA A 108 -6.21 -1.80 -11.20
N TYR A 109 -5.91 -0.50 -11.22
CA TYR A 109 -4.57 0.00 -11.56
C TYR A 109 -4.34 1.38 -10.96
N THR A 110 -3.07 1.71 -10.75
CA THR A 110 -2.60 3.01 -10.26
C THR A 110 -1.92 3.80 -11.37
N THR A 111 -2.22 5.09 -11.45
CA THR A 111 -1.54 6.04 -12.35
C THR A 111 -1.30 7.38 -11.65
N SER A 112 -0.49 8.25 -12.25
CA SER A 112 -0.36 9.65 -11.83
C SER A 112 -1.17 10.56 -12.76
N LEU A 113 -1.50 11.77 -12.30
CA LEU A 113 -2.08 12.82 -13.14
C LEU A 113 -1.01 13.42 -14.07
N ASP A 114 -1.46 14.00 -15.19
CA ASP A 114 -0.59 14.68 -16.15
C ASP A 114 0.09 15.93 -15.57
N ILE A 115 -0.48 16.52 -14.52
CA ILE A 115 0.06 17.74 -13.89
C ILE A 115 1.37 17.46 -13.15
N ASP A 116 1.47 16.34 -12.43
CA ASP A 116 2.69 15.85 -11.77
C ASP A 116 2.49 14.45 -11.18
N SER A 117 3.60 13.82 -10.77
CA SER A 117 3.63 12.48 -10.18
C SER A 117 3.10 12.40 -8.75
N ASP A 118 2.81 13.49 -8.07
CA ASP A 118 2.40 13.49 -6.65
C ASP A 118 0.89 13.35 -6.49
N HIS A 119 0.15 13.53 -7.58
CA HIS A 119 -1.29 13.31 -7.63
C HIS A 119 -1.57 11.97 -8.28
N LYS A 120 -2.04 11.01 -7.47
CA LYS A 120 -2.30 9.63 -7.90
C LYS A 120 -3.79 9.38 -8.12
N GLU A 121 -4.07 8.47 -9.05
CA GLU A 121 -5.39 7.90 -9.26
C GLU A 121 -5.32 6.38 -9.12
N ILE A 122 -6.27 5.82 -8.39
CA ILE A 122 -6.49 4.38 -8.29
C ILE A 122 -7.82 4.09 -8.97
N HIS A 123 -7.77 3.41 -10.11
CA HIS A 123 -8.95 3.02 -10.88
C HIS A 123 -9.37 1.62 -10.46
N PHE A 124 -10.57 1.48 -9.89
CA PHE A 124 -11.08 0.21 -9.35
C PHE A 124 -12.23 -0.31 -10.22
N SER A 125 -12.11 -1.55 -10.70
CA SER A 125 -13.09 -2.15 -11.61
C SER A 125 -14.40 -2.52 -10.91
N LEU A 126 -15.51 -1.94 -11.37
CA LEU A 126 -16.85 -2.36 -10.98
C LEU A 126 -17.16 -3.81 -11.40
N SER A 127 -16.61 -4.26 -12.52
CA SER A 127 -16.67 -5.66 -12.98
C SER A 127 -15.89 -6.61 -12.04
N HIS A 128 -14.79 -6.17 -11.44
CA HIS A 128 -14.10 -6.95 -10.40
C HIS A 128 -14.90 -7.02 -9.10
N ILE A 129 -15.42 -5.89 -8.63
CA ILE A 129 -16.26 -5.83 -7.42
C ILE A 129 -17.49 -6.76 -7.57
N ALA A 130 -18.09 -6.83 -8.77
CA ALA A 130 -19.18 -7.75 -9.05
C ALA A 130 -18.78 -9.23 -8.84
N ARG A 131 -17.56 -9.61 -9.24
CA ARG A 131 -17.03 -10.97 -9.04
C ARG A 131 -16.75 -11.25 -7.56
N ALA A 132 -16.15 -10.29 -6.86
CA ALA A 132 -15.83 -10.39 -5.43
C ALA A 132 -17.09 -10.57 -4.56
N ALA A 133 -18.25 -10.09 -5.01
CA ALA A 133 -19.53 -10.23 -4.31
C ALA A 133 -19.98 -11.69 -4.06
N SER A 134 -19.38 -12.66 -4.76
CA SER A 134 -19.63 -14.10 -4.53
C SER A 134 -18.88 -14.69 -3.32
N GLY A 135 -17.92 -13.96 -2.75
CA GLY A 135 -17.13 -14.37 -1.60
C GLY A 135 -17.18 -13.33 -0.48
N ASP A 136 -16.01 -12.88 -0.02
CA ASP A 136 -15.87 -11.76 0.92
C ASP A 136 -15.47 -10.48 0.14
N PRO A 137 -16.44 -9.68 -0.32
CA PRO A 137 -16.15 -8.46 -1.09
C PRO A 137 -15.38 -7.44 -0.25
N ARG A 138 -15.60 -7.38 1.06
CA ARG A 138 -14.90 -6.43 1.92
C ARG A 138 -13.41 -6.75 1.99
N HIS A 139 -13.08 -8.00 2.26
CA HIS A 139 -11.69 -8.45 2.32
C HIS A 139 -10.97 -8.24 0.99
N GLU A 140 -11.60 -8.61 -0.13
CA GLU A 140 -11.00 -8.44 -1.46
C GLU A 140 -10.81 -6.96 -1.83
N ILE A 141 -11.82 -6.12 -1.61
CA ILE A 141 -11.74 -4.69 -1.94
C ILE A 141 -10.65 -4.00 -1.12
N ILE A 142 -10.56 -4.27 0.19
CA ILE A 142 -9.52 -3.68 1.04
C ILE A 142 -8.13 -4.21 0.63
N GLY A 143 -8.03 -5.50 0.29
CA GLY A 143 -6.77 -6.09 -0.20
C GLY A 143 -6.26 -5.44 -1.48
N VAL A 144 -7.12 -5.30 -2.50
CA VAL A 144 -6.77 -4.62 -3.76
C VAL A 144 -6.47 -3.15 -3.52
N LEU A 145 -7.25 -2.45 -2.70
CA LEU A 145 -6.99 -1.04 -2.36
C LEU A 145 -5.60 -0.88 -1.73
N THR A 146 -5.23 -1.77 -0.80
CA THR A 146 -3.92 -1.78 -0.15
C THR A 146 -2.81 -1.99 -1.16
N HIS A 147 -2.96 -2.97 -2.06
CA HIS A 147 -2.01 -3.22 -3.15
C HIS A 147 -1.80 -1.97 -4.02
N GLU A 148 -2.88 -1.37 -4.53
CA GLU A 148 -2.78 -0.18 -5.38
C GLU A 148 -2.20 1.04 -4.64
N LEU A 149 -2.52 1.17 -3.36
CA LEU A 149 -1.98 2.25 -2.54
C LEU A 149 -0.47 2.11 -2.33
N VAL A 150 0.09 0.89 -2.33
CA VAL A 150 1.55 0.69 -2.30
C VAL A 150 2.20 1.34 -3.51
N HIS A 151 1.62 1.21 -4.72
CA HIS A 151 2.18 1.84 -5.91
C HIS A 151 2.19 3.38 -5.85
N CYS A 152 1.33 3.99 -5.03
CA CYS A 152 1.36 5.42 -4.76
C CYS A 152 2.56 5.83 -3.87
N TYR A 153 3.11 4.89 -3.11
CA TYR A 153 4.16 5.09 -2.13
C TYR A 153 5.36 4.16 -2.34
N GLN A 154 5.58 3.68 -3.56
CA GLN A 154 6.71 2.81 -3.89
C GLN A 154 7.68 3.57 -4.80
N HIS A 155 8.95 3.67 -4.39
CA HIS A 155 10.01 4.17 -5.27
C HIS A 155 10.38 3.09 -6.28
N THR A 156 10.35 3.42 -7.57
CA THR A 156 10.78 2.50 -8.63
C THR A 156 12.13 2.89 -9.21
N THR A 157 12.41 4.18 -9.37
CA THR A 157 13.68 4.67 -9.93
C THR A 157 14.09 5.97 -9.25
N PRO A 158 15.41 6.20 -9.06
CA PRO A 158 15.92 7.49 -8.63
C PRO A 158 15.49 8.63 -9.59
N PRO A 159 15.19 9.84 -9.08
CA PRO A 159 14.81 10.99 -9.92
C PRO A 159 15.89 11.40 -10.94
N ASP A 160 17.16 11.12 -10.64
CA ASP A 160 18.30 11.40 -11.51
C ASP A 160 18.51 10.33 -12.60
N GLY A 161 17.69 9.28 -12.62
CA GLY A 161 17.78 8.19 -13.60
C GLY A 161 19.03 7.32 -13.43
N SER A 162 19.70 7.38 -12.28
CA SER A 162 20.95 6.65 -12.02
C SER A 162 20.79 5.11 -11.98
N ALA A 163 19.56 4.61 -11.91
CA ALA A 163 19.25 3.18 -11.92
C ALA A 163 18.12 2.85 -12.90
N PRO A 164 18.15 1.66 -13.54
CA PRO A 164 17.09 1.22 -14.43
C PRO A 164 15.79 0.92 -13.66
N TYR A 165 14.67 0.90 -14.40
CA TYR A 165 13.38 0.51 -13.84
C TYR A 165 13.40 -0.97 -13.41
N PRO A 166 12.85 -1.29 -12.21
CA PRO A 166 12.84 -2.67 -11.70
C PRO A 166 11.95 -3.58 -12.55
N PRO A 167 12.18 -4.90 -12.54
CA PRO A 167 11.27 -5.85 -13.17
C PRO A 167 9.84 -5.66 -12.64
N SER A 168 8.83 -5.69 -13.52
CA SER A 168 7.44 -5.45 -13.13
C SER A 168 6.97 -6.42 -12.04
N GLY A 169 7.38 -7.69 -12.11
CA GLY A 169 7.03 -8.67 -11.07
C GLY A 169 7.61 -8.36 -9.68
N LEU A 170 8.70 -7.60 -9.58
CA LEU A 170 9.17 -7.09 -8.29
C LEU A 170 8.27 -5.96 -7.79
N VAL A 171 7.86 -5.05 -8.67
CA VAL A 171 6.96 -3.93 -8.35
C VAL A 171 5.64 -4.44 -7.80
N GLU A 172 4.97 -5.33 -8.55
CA GLU A 172 3.73 -6.03 -8.15
C GLU A 172 3.93 -6.86 -6.88
N GLY A 173 5.08 -7.54 -6.77
CA GLY A 173 5.41 -8.39 -5.65
C GLY A 173 5.55 -7.67 -4.31
N ILE A 174 6.07 -6.44 -4.32
CA ILE A 174 6.16 -5.58 -3.13
C ILE A 174 4.76 -5.14 -2.69
N ALA A 175 3.88 -4.79 -3.65
CA ALA A 175 2.50 -4.45 -3.33
C ALA A 175 1.74 -5.65 -2.72
N ASP A 176 1.92 -6.84 -3.28
CA ASP A 176 1.35 -8.07 -2.73
C ASP A 176 1.99 -8.49 -1.39
N PHE A 177 3.27 -8.17 -1.16
CA PHE A 177 3.92 -8.37 0.13
C PHE A 177 3.27 -7.55 1.24
N VAL A 178 3.03 -6.24 1.02
CA VAL A 178 2.32 -5.41 2.02
C VAL A 178 0.89 -5.91 2.22
N ARG A 179 0.18 -6.27 1.15
CA ARG A 179 -1.15 -6.89 1.23
C ARG A 179 -1.13 -8.20 2.05
N LEU A 180 -0.11 -9.03 1.86
CA LEU A 180 0.09 -10.27 2.62
C LEU A 180 0.28 -9.98 4.11
N LYS A 181 1.19 -9.05 4.43
CA LYS A 181 1.54 -8.68 5.81
C LYS A 181 0.40 -7.98 6.56
N ALA A 182 -0.45 -7.25 5.84
CA ALA A 182 -1.70 -6.70 6.35
C ALA A 182 -2.79 -7.77 6.62
N GLY A 183 -2.51 -9.05 6.34
CA GLY A 183 -3.47 -10.16 6.52
C GLY A 183 -4.56 -10.20 5.45
N LEU A 184 -4.34 -9.55 4.30
CA LEU A 184 -5.35 -9.37 3.23
C LEU A 184 -5.09 -10.27 2.02
N ALA A 185 -4.33 -11.36 2.20
CA ALA A 185 -4.15 -12.37 1.16
C ALA A 185 -5.50 -12.96 0.73
N PRO A 186 -5.79 -13.05 -0.58
CA PRO A 186 -7.01 -13.67 -1.07
C PRO A 186 -6.97 -15.20 -0.88
N PRO A 187 -8.14 -15.89 -0.80
CA PRO A 187 -8.19 -17.31 -0.45
C PRO A 187 -7.46 -18.27 -1.41
N HIS A 188 -7.20 -17.84 -2.65
CA HIS A 188 -6.51 -18.66 -3.65
C HIS A 188 -4.98 -18.55 -3.56
N TRP A 189 -4.44 -17.65 -2.74
CA TRP A 189 -2.99 -17.59 -2.53
C TRP A 189 -2.53 -18.80 -1.72
N SER A 190 -1.45 -19.40 -2.18
CA SER A 190 -0.88 -20.60 -1.55
C SER A 190 0.61 -20.44 -1.40
N ARG A 191 1.09 -20.53 -0.16
CA ARG A 191 2.52 -20.54 0.11
C ARG A 191 3.16 -21.76 -0.55
N PRO A 192 4.22 -21.59 -1.37
CA PRO A 192 5.00 -22.72 -1.88
C PRO A 192 5.55 -23.57 -0.73
N ARG A 193 5.36 -24.89 -0.76
CA ARG A 193 5.79 -25.79 0.32
C ARG A 193 7.07 -26.55 0.02
N ASN A 194 7.45 -26.61 -1.26
CA ASN A 194 8.64 -27.29 -1.73
C ASN A 194 9.13 -26.64 -3.04
N SER A 195 10.31 -27.04 -3.51
CA SER A 195 10.92 -26.47 -4.71
C SER A 195 10.12 -26.70 -5.99
N THR A 196 9.21 -27.68 -6.03
CA THR A 196 8.34 -27.94 -7.18
C THR A 196 7.10 -27.05 -7.22
N ASP A 197 6.74 -26.42 -6.09
CA ASP A 197 5.68 -25.41 -6.01
C ASP A 197 6.20 -24.00 -6.36
N LEU A 198 7.53 -23.84 -6.46
CA LEU A 198 8.13 -22.57 -6.83
C LEU A 198 8.08 -22.39 -8.35
N PRO A 199 7.73 -21.18 -8.82
CA PRO A 199 7.89 -20.86 -10.23
C PRO A 199 9.36 -20.90 -10.65
N ASP A 200 9.60 -21.03 -11.96
CA ASP A 200 10.96 -21.07 -12.54
C ASP A 200 11.79 -19.79 -12.25
N SER A 201 11.16 -18.67 -11.89
CA SER A 201 11.83 -17.44 -11.42
C SER A 201 11.12 -16.80 -10.24
N TRP A 202 11.89 -16.20 -9.32
CA TRP A 202 11.38 -15.58 -8.09
C TRP A 202 10.59 -14.28 -8.34
N ASP A 203 10.81 -13.65 -9.50
CA ASP A 203 10.23 -12.38 -9.93
C ASP A 203 9.05 -12.54 -10.91
N ARG A 204 8.43 -13.73 -10.97
CA ARG A 204 7.20 -13.97 -11.76
C ARG A 204 6.03 -13.07 -11.35
N GLY A 205 6.19 -12.31 -10.27
CA GLY A 205 5.23 -11.32 -9.81
C GLY A 205 4.26 -11.88 -8.79
N TYR A 206 3.53 -10.95 -8.20
CA TYR A 206 2.38 -11.23 -7.34
C TYR A 206 2.74 -12.08 -6.10
N GLN A 207 1.89 -13.05 -5.74
CA GLN A 207 2.01 -13.86 -4.53
C GLN A 207 3.36 -14.55 -4.32
N HIS A 208 4.06 -14.98 -5.38
CA HIS A 208 5.32 -15.71 -5.23
C HIS A 208 6.43 -14.79 -4.74
N THR A 209 6.54 -13.61 -5.35
CA THR A 209 7.45 -12.56 -4.88
C THR A 209 7.06 -12.15 -3.45
N ALA A 210 5.76 -12.01 -3.15
CA ALA A 210 5.29 -11.64 -1.82
C ALA A 210 5.70 -12.63 -0.72
N PHE A 211 5.53 -13.95 -0.95
CA PHE A 211 5.97 -14.97 0.00
C PHE A 211 7.49 -15.03 0.14
N PHE A 212 8.24 -14.75 -0.93
CA PHE A 212 9.70 -14.67 -0.85
C PHE A 212 10.17 -13.46 -0.01
N LEU A 213 9.57 -12.29 -0.21
CA LEU A 213 9.84 -11.08 0.58
C LEU A 213 9.48 -11.28 2.05
N GLU A 214 8.36 -11.93 2.33
CA GLU A 214 7.96 -12.28 3.70
C GLU A 214 8.91 -13.28 4.35
N TRP A 215 9.42 -14.27 3.61
CA TRP A 215 10.48 -15.15 4.12
C TRP A 215 11.78 -14.39 4.43
N ILE A 216 12.17 -13.42 3.60
CA ILE A 216 13.34 -12.56 3.87
C ILE A 216 13.14 -11.81 5.18
N GLU A 217 11.97 -11.19 5.36
CA GLU A 217 11.66 -10.39 6.54
C GLU A 217 11.53 -11.24 7.81
N ASP A 218 10.71 -12.28 7.79
CA ASP A 218 10.29 -12.98 9.00
C ASP A 218 11.27 -14.07 9.44
N ILE A 219 12.07 -14.60 8.51
CA ILE A 219 12.92 -15.76 8.77
C ILE A 219 14.40 -15.44 8.59
N TRP A 220 14.80 -14.74 7.53
CA TRP A 220 16.21 -14.63 7.17
C TRP A 220 16.92 -13.42 7.79
N VAL A 221 16.34 -12.22 7.68
CA VAL A 221 17.01 -10.95 8.03
C VAL A 221 16.37 -10.29 9.26
N GLY A 222 15.04 -10.22 9.33
CA GLY A 222 14.29 -9.53 10.37
C GLY A 222 13.37 -8.42 9.82
N ILE A 223 12.42 -7.98 10.66
CA ILE A 223 11.43 -6.93 10.34
C ILE A 223 12.09 -5.69 9.74
N GLY A 224 11.58 -5.23 8.60
CA GLY A 224 12.11 -4.06 7.88
C GLY A 224 13.21 -4.38 6.87
N ALA A 225 13.52 -5.66 6.63
CA ALA A 225 14.52 -6.06 5.65
C ALA A 225 14.16 -5.65 4.22
N VAL A 226 12.87 -5.69 3.86
CA VAL A 226 12.39 -5.33 2.51
C VAL A 226 12.58 -3.84 2.23
N GLY A 227 12.49 -3.00 3.26
CA GLY A 227 12.74 -1.56 3.18
C GLY A 227 14.23 -1.16 3.13
N MET A 228 15.17 -2.09 3.28
CA MET A 228 16.61 -1.76 3.29
C MET A 228 17.25 -1.84 1.91
N GLY A 229 17.71 -0.70 1.39
CA GLY A 229 18.54 -0.62 0.18
C GLY A 229 20.04 -0.87 0.44
N GLU A 230 20.42 -2.06 0.90
CA GLU A 230 21.75 -2.71 0.65
C GLU A 230 21.91 -3.97 1.52
N PRO A 231 22.21 -5.16 0.95
CA PRO A 231 22.69 -6.28 1.73
C PRO A 231 24.21 -6.19 1.87
N SER A 232 24.69 -5.68 3.00
CA SER A 232 26.08 -5.91 3.42
C SER A 232 26.23 -7.35 3.95
N ARG A 233 26.10 -8.35 3.07
CA ARG A 233 26.54 -9.74 3.26
C ARG A 233 26.36 -10.53 1.96
N HIS A 234 27.46 -10.75 1.23
CA HIS A 234 27.51 -11.75 0.16
C HIS A 234 27.30 -13.16 0.74
N PRO A 235 26.52 -14.05 0.08
CA PRO A 235 26.44 -15.45 0.46
C PRO A 235 27.77 -16.14 0.15
N THR A 236 28.43 -16.69 1.17
CA THR A 236 29.40 -17.77 1.01
C THR A 236 28.69 -19.09 1.35
N PRO A 237 28.51 -20.02 0.40
CA PRO A 237 27.99 -21.34 0.72
C PRO A 237 29.03 -22.08 1.55
N ARG A 238 28.73 -22.37 2.82
CA ARG A 238 29.44 -23.43 3.54
C ARG A 238 28.87 -24.76 3.07
N LEU A 239 29.56 -25.39 2.13
CA LEU A 239 29.45 -26.83 1.95
C LEU A 239 29.96 -27.48 3.24
N SER A 240 29.05 -28.18 3.92
CA SER A 240 29.39 -29.01 5.07
C SER A 240 29.90 -30.34 4.52
N GLY A 241 31.20 -30.60 4.70
CA GLY A 241 31.75 -31.96 4.67
C GLY A 241 31.78 -32.54 6.07
#